data_AF-A0A534X1I6-F1
#
_entry.id   AF-A0A534X1I6-F1
#
_cell.length_a   1.000
_cell.length_b   1.000
_cell.length_c   1.000
_cell.angle_alpha   90.00
_cell.angle_beta   90.00
_cell.angle_gamma   90.00
#
_symmetry.space_group_name_H-M   'P 1'
#
loop_
_entity.id
_entity.type
_entity.pdbx_description
1 polymer ?
#
loop_
_entity_poly.entity_id
_entity_poly.type
_entity_poly.pdbx_seq_one_letter_code
_entity_poly.pdbx_strand_id
1 'polypeptide(L)' 'IRAPFRHLEKAAVIRRGRDLPLALTLSCARPRGLRHCGRCTKCAERRHAFAAAGVPDPTRYVG' A
#
# COMPACT_ATOMS: atom_id res chain seq x y z
N ILE A 1 10.31 -21.15 10.81
CA ILE A 1 9.96 -19.78 10.33
C ILE A 1 8.70 -19.87 9.47
N ARG A 2 7.67 -19.03 9.69
CA ARG A 2 6.48 -18.94 8.81
C ARG A 2 6.49 -17.58 8.09
N ALA A 3 6.43 -17.58 6.76
CA ALA A 3 6.52 -16.36 5.93
C ALA A 3 5.45 -16.37 4.82
N PRO A 4 4.17 -16.18 5.17
CA PRO A 4 3.02 -16.45 4.28
C PRO A 4 2.96 -15.59 3.02
N PHE A 5 3.69 -14.48 2.98
CA PHE A 5 3.70 -13.54 1.84
C PHE A 5 5.04 -13.51 1.08
N ARG A 6 6.02 -14.35 1.44
CA ARG A 6 7.40 -14.28 0.88
C ARG A 6 7.47 -14.43 -0.63
N HIS A 7 6.58 -15.24 -1.21
CA HIS A 7 6.55 -15.53 -2.65
C HIS A 7 5.45 -14.73 -3.39
N LEU A 8 4.80 -13.79 -2.70
CA LEU A 8 3.74 -12.99 -3.29
C LEU A 8 4.28 -11.66 -3.78
N GLU A 9 3.93 -11.34 -5.02
CA GLU A 9 4.00 -9.99 -5.53
C GLU A 9 3.10 -9.05 -4.72
N LYS A 10 3.47 -7.76 -4.67
CA LYS A 10 2.69 -6.76 -3.91
C LYS A 10 1.25 -6.67 -4.37
N ALA A 11 0.99 -6.77 -5.67
CA ALA A 11 -0.38 -6.77 -6.20
C ALA A 11 -1.21 -7.96 -5.68
N ALA A 12 -0.60 -9.14 -5.47
CA ALA A 12 -1.29 -10.28 -4.88
C ALA A 12 -1.62 -10.07 -3.39
N VAL A 13 -0.72 -9.41 -2.65
CA VAL A 13 -0.97 -9.00 -1.26
C VAL A 13 -2.14 -8.01 -1.18
N ILE A 14 -2.19 -7.02 -2.09
CA ILE A 14 -3.31 -6.07 -2.18
C ILE A 14 -4.62 -6.79 -2.50
N ARG A 15 -4.67 -7.66 -3.51
CA ARG A 15 -5.88 -8.42 -3.85
C ARG A 15 -6.40 -9.26 -2.68
N ARG A 16 -5.50 -9.91 -1.94
CA ARG A 16 -5.85 -10.72 -0.77
C ARG A 16 -6.43 -9.89 0.38
N GLY A 17 -5.97 -8.65 0.53
CA GLY A 17 -6.42 -7.72 1.57
C GLY A 17 -7.49 -6.73 1.12
N ARG A 18 -8.06 -6.87 -0.08
CA ARG A 18 -8.95 -5.85 -0.69
C ARG A 18 -10.18 -5.53 0.16
N ASP A 19 -10.64 -6.49 0.96
CA ASP A 19 -11.83 -6.37 1.81
C ASP A 19 -11.49 -5.88 3.23
N LEU A 20 -10.21 -5.59 3.51
CA LEU A 20 -9.73 -5.01 4.77
C LEU A 20 -9.70 -3.48 4.69
N PRO A 21 -9.71 -2.75 5.82
CA PRO A 21 -9.65 -1.29 5.83
C PRO A 21 -8.24 -0.77 5.48
N LEU A 22 -7.79 -0.98 4.24
CA LEU A 22 -6.44 -0.63 3.77
C LEU A 22 -6.14 0.88 3.87
N ALA A 23 -7.17 1.72 3.96
CA ALA A 23 -7.06 3.16 4.24
C ALA A 23 -6.40 3.47 5.59
N LEU A 24 -6.48 2.55 6.55
CA LEU A 24 -5.93 2.70 7.91
C LEU A 24 -4.46 2.26 8.01
N THR A 25 -3.86 1.79 6.91
CA THR A 25 -2.48 1.28 6.90
C THR A 25 -1.49 2.37 6.47
N LEU A 26 -0.31 2.40 7.10
CA LEU A 26 0.74 3.37 6.81
C LEU A 26 2.02 2.68 6.34
N SER A 27 2.34 2.80 5.06
CA SER A 27 3.58 2.27 4.46
C SER A 27 4.61 3.37 4.14
N CYS A 28 4.21 4.63 4.27
CA CYS A 28 5.03 5.78 3.91
C CYS A 28 6.29 5.87 4.78
N ALA A 29 7.43 6.15 4.16
CA ALA A 29 8.70 6.33 4.88
C ALA A 29 8.85 7.73 5.50
N ARG A 30 8.07 8.71 5.04
CA ARG A 30 8.14 10.11 5.49
C ARG A 30 6.73 10.71 5.65
N PRO A 31 5.85 10.12 6.46
CA PRO A 31 4.46 10.58 6.58
C PRO A 31 4.38 11.98 7.20
N ARG A 32 3.30 12.71 6.90
CA ARG A 32 2.92 13.93 7.63
C ARG A 32 1.70 13.62 8.47
N GLY A 33 1.92 13.40 9.77
CA GLY A 33 0.89 12.81 10.64
C GLY A 33 0.48 11.44 10.12
N LEU A 34 -0.82 11.21 9.92
CA LEU A 34 -1.37 9.96 9.38
C LEU A 34 -1.51 9.95 7.84
N ARG A 35 -1.00 10.98 7.15
CA ARG A 35 -1.10 11.09 5.69
C ARG A 35 0.21 10.69 5.01
N HIS A 36 0.11 9.92 3.94
CA HIS A 36 1.25 9.50 3.13
C HIS A 36 1.81 10.70 2.36
N CYS A 37 3.13 10.90 2.35
CA CYS A 37 3.71 12.06 1.68
C CYS A 37 3.58 12.07 0.16
N GLY A 38 3.27 10.91 -0.46
CA GLY A 38 3.11 10.80 -1.92
C GLY A 38 4.40 10.83 -2.73
N ARG A 39 5.55 11.21 -2.14
CA ARG A 39 6.81 11.49 -2.84
C ARG A 39 7.98 10.55 -2.49
N CYS A 40 7.80 9.60 -1.57
CA CYS A 40 8.85 8.62 -1.24
C CYS A 40 8.69 7.32 -2.03
N THR A 41 9.76 6.52 -2.13
CA THR A 41 9.75 5.21 -2.82
C THR A 41 8.61 4.31 -2.34
N LYS A 42 8.35 4.24 -1.03
CA LYS A 42 7.23 3.45 -0.50
C LYS A 42 5.84 3.94 -0.91
N CYS A 43 5.67 5.24 -1.15
CA CYS A 43 4.42 5.75 -1.72
C CYS A 43 4.29 5.34 -3.19
N ALA A 44 5.38 5.39 -3.96
CA ALA A 44 5.40 4.93 -5.35
C ALA A 44 5.11 3.43 -5.46
N GLU A 45 5.80 2.58 -4.66
CA GLU A 45 5.54 1.13 -4.58
C GLU A 45 4.08 0.84 -4.24
N ARG A 46 3.51 1.57 -3.28
CA ARG A 46 2.11 1.38 -2.86
C ARG A 46 1.14 1.73 -3.99
N ARG A 47 1.29 2.90 -4.64
CA ARG A 47 0.45 3.31 -5.77
C ARG A 47 0.53 2.29 -6.91
N HIS A 48 1.73 1.85 -7.25
CA HIS A 48 1.94 0.83 -8.28
C HIS A 48 1.27 -0.49 -7.90
N ALA A 49 1.39 -0.94 -6.65
CA ALA A 49 0.77 -2.18 -6.19
C ALA A 49 -0.77 -2.15 -6.25
N PHE A 50 -1.41 -1.03 -5.88
CA PHE A 50 -2.86 -0.86 -6.03
C PHE A 50 -3.28 -0.84 -7.50
N ALA A 51 -2.57 -0.08 -8.34
CA ALA A 51 -2.84 -0.02 -9.78
C ALA A 51 -2.69 -1.40 -10.44
N ALA A 52 -1.58 -2.12 -10.19
CA ALA A 52 -1.34 -3.46 -10.70
C ALA A 52 -2.30 -4.52 -10.13
N ALA A 53 -2.93 -4.25 -8.99
CA ALA A 53 -3.96 -5.11 -8.42
C ALA A 53 -5.35 -4.87 -9.03
N GLY A 54 -5.56 -3.78 -9.78
CA GLY A 54 -6.89 -3.34 -10.21
C GLY A 54 -7.80 -2.92 -9.05
N VAL A 55 -7.21 -2.54 -7.91
CA VAL A 55 -7.93 -2.14 -6.70
C VAL A 55 -7.76 -0.63 -6.50
N PRO A 56 -8.85 0.15 -6.28
CA PRO A 56 -8.74 1.57 -5.99
C PRO A 56 -7.84 1.81 -4.77
N ASP A 57 -6.89 2.74 -4.90
CA ASP A 57 -6.00 3.11 -3.80
C ASP A 57 -6.75 4.02 -2.80
N PRO A 58 -7.05 3.56 -1.57
CA PRO A 58 -7.83 4.34 -0.61
C PRO A 58 -6.95 5.33 0.19
N THR A 59 -5.67 5.48 -0.19
CA THR A 59 -4.67 6.18 0.60
C THR A 59 -4.86 7.70 0.59
N ARG A 60 -4.85 8.32 1.78
CA ARG A 60 -4.85 9.77 1.92
C ARG A 60 -3.43 10.33 1.77
N TYR A 61 -3.11 10.84 0.59
CA TYR A 61 -1.84 11.51 0.31
C TYR A 61 -1.85 12.97 0.69
N VAL A 62 -0.68 13.54 1.04
CA VAL A 62 -0.55 14.93 1.48
C VAL A 62 -1.03 15.95 0.44
N GLY A 63 -0.85 15.66 -0.85
CA GLY A 63 -0.95 16.63 -1.96
C GLY A 63 0.39 16.73 -2.68
#